data_AF-A0A2T2RWG2-F1
#
_entry.id   AF-A0A2T2RWG2-F1
#
_cell.length_a   1.000
_cell.length_b   1.000
_cell.length_c   1.000
_cell.angle_alpha   90.00
_cell.angle_beta   90.00
_cell.angle_gamma   90.00
#
_symmetry.space_group_name_H-M   'P 1'
#
loop_
_entity.id
_entity.type
_entity.pdbx_description
1 polymer ?
#
loop_
_entity_poly.entity_id
_entity_poly.type
_entity_poly.pdbx_seq_one_letter_code
_entity_poly.pdbx_strand_id
1 'polypeptide(L)' 'MEGLTALKTEQLHAWTSEAMTHARSGQLPDYIPRLSRASPHWFALQITGVDGQTHTLGDS' A
#
# COMPACT_ATOMS: atom_id res chain seq x y z
N MET A 1 -20.58 9.13 7.77
CA MET A 1 -19.18 8.95 7.38
C MET A 1 -18.60 7.98 8.40
N GLU A 2 -18.56 6.70 8.06
CA GLU A 2 -18.06 5.71 9.02
C GLU A 2 -16.56 5.92 9.22
N GLY A 3 -16.13 5.98 10.48
CA GLY A 3 -14.73 6.16 10.83
C GLY A 3 -13.91 4.91 10.51
N LEU A 4 -12.59 5.01 10.67
CA LEU A 4 -11.66 3.87 10.54
C LEU A 4 -12.05 2.65 11.40
N THR A 5 -12.85 2.87 12.45
CA THR A 5 -13.43 1.82 13.30
C THR A 5 -14.40 0.88 12.59
N ALA A 6 -15.00 1.29 11.47
CA ALA A 6 -15.87 0.43 10.66
C ALA A 6 -15.13 -0.27 9.51
N LEU A 7 -13.87 0.12 9.29
CA LEU A 7 -13.07 -0.44 8.21
C LEU A 7 -12.67 -1.86 8.59
N LYS A 8 -13.29 -2.83 7.90
CA LYS A 8 -12.99 -4.24 8.14
C LYS A 8 -11.65 -4.60 7.53
N THR A 9 -10.90 -5.44 8.24
CA THR A 9 -9.60 -5.96 7.78
C THR A 9 -9.71 -6.58 6.38
N GLU A 10 -10.82 -7.27 6.07
CA GLU A 10 -11.07 -7.87 4.75
C GLU A 10 -11.19 -6.82 3.63
N GLN A 11 -11.77 -5.65 3.91
CA GLN A 11 -11.85 -4.56 2.93
C GLN A 11 -10.47 -3.98 2.64
N LEU A 12 -9.63 -3.81 3.68
CA LEU A 12 -8.25 -3.37 3.52
C LEU A 12 -7.42 -4.35 2.69
N HIS A 13 -7.57 -5.65 2.94
CA HIS A 13 -6.92 -6.68 2.14
C HIS A 13 -7.37 -6.64 0.69
N ALA A 14 -8.69 -6.48 0.43
CA ALA A 14 -9.23 -6.38 -0.92
C ALA A 14 -8.66 -5.18 -1.68
N TRP A 15 -8.68 -3.99 -1.08
CA TRP A 15 -8.11 -2.77 -1.69
C TRP A 15 -6.60 -2.85 -1.89
N THR A 16 -5.88 -3.47 -0.95
CA THR A 16 -4.43 -3.67 -1.07
C THR A 16 -4.11 -4.60 -2.24
N SER A 17 -4.88 -5.69 -2.41
CA SER A 17 -4.72 -6.62 -3.52
C SER A 17 -4.99 -5.96 -4.88
N GLU A 18 -6.04 -5.14 -4.95
CA GLU A 18 -6.37 -4.36 -6.15
C GLU A 18 -5.27 -3.33 -6.48
N ALA A 19 -4.82 -2.57 -5.48
CA ALA A 19 -3.73 -1.59 -5.63
C ALA A 19 -2.42 -2.26 -6.08
N MET A 20 -2.06 -3.42 -5.53
CA MET A 20 -0.87 -4.17 -5.94
C MET A 20 -0.99 -4.64 -7.41
N THR A 21 -2.19 -5.02 -7.85
CA THR A 21 -2.44 -5.40 -9.25
C THR A 21 -2.20 -4.22 -10.20
N HIS A 22 -2.66 -3.02 -9.83
CA HIS A 22 -2.41 -1.81 -10.61
C HIS A 22 -0.96 -1.34 -10.57
N ALA A 23 -0.28 -1.42 -9.43
CA ALA A 23 1.11 -1.00 -9.29
C ALA A 23 2.06 -1.79 -10.23
N ARG A 24 1.75 -3.07 -10.49
CA ARG A 24 2.53 -3.95 -11.37
C ARG A 24 2.52 -3.54 -12.84
N SER A 25 1.58 -2.71 -13.28
CA SER A 25 1.54 -2.25 -14.69
C SER A 25 2.39 -0.99 -14.94
N GLY A 26 2.92 -0.36 -13.89
CA GLY A 26 3.80 0.79 -13.98
C GLY A 26 5.27 0.42 -14.25
N GLN A 27 6.07 1.43 -14.57
CA GLN A 27 7.52 1.31 -14.74
C GLN A 27 8.25 2.10 -13.65
N LEU A 28 9.30 1.50 -13.08
CA LEU A 28 10.15 2.20 -12.13
C LEU A 28 10.96 3.31 -12.83
N PRO A 29 11.15 4.46 -12.17
CA PRO A 29 12.07 5.50 -12.65
C PRO A 29 13.48 4.95 -12.87
N ASP A 30 13.99 5.03 -14.10
CA ASP A 30 15.30 4.49 -14.50
C ASP A 30 16.39 5.55 -14.71
N TYR A 31 16.02 6.82 -14.77
CA TYR A 31 16.94 7.96 -14.93
C TYR A 31 17.90 8.16 -13.75
N ILE A 32 17.59 7.61 -12.56
CA ILE A 32 18.51 7.52 -11.41
C ILE A 32 18.86 6.04 -11.21
N PRO A 33 20.14 5.63 -11.37
CA PRO A 33 20.55 4.21 -11.30
C PRO A 33 20.27 3.49 -9.98
N ARG A 34 20.02 4.25 -8.89
CA ARG A 34 19.61 3.68 -7.60
C ARG A 34 18.13 3.32 -7.56
N LEU A 35 17.27 4.06 -8.25
CA LEU A 35 15.82 3.86 -8.24
C LEU A 35 15.41 2.64 -9.08
N SER A 36 16.11 2.37 -10.19
CA SER A 36 15.88 1.19 -11.03
C SER A 36 16.18 -0.15 -10.35
N ARG A 37 16.83 -0.13 -9.18
CA ARG A 37 17.13 -1.33 -8.38
C ARG A 37 16.02 -1.70 -7.39
N ALA A 38 15.02 -0.83 -7.21
CA ALA A 38 13.87 -1.15 -6.35
C ALA A 38 13.10 -2.34 -6.93
N SER A 39 12.42 -3.12 -6.08
CA SER A 39 11.51 -4.14 -6.57
C SER A 39 10.23 -3.48 -7.08
N PRO A 40 9.81 -3.73 -8.34
CA PRO A 40 8.52 -3.27 -8.83
C PRO A 40 7.34 -4.01 -8.17
N HIS A 41 7.62 -5.04 -7.38
CA HIS A 41 6.63 -5.82 -6.65
C HIS A 41 6.44 -5.37 -5.20
N TRP A 42 7.26 -4.43 -4.71
CA TRP A 42 7.10 -3.93 -3.35
C TRP A 42 5.88 -3.04 -3.23
N PHE A 43 5.06 -3.31 -2.22
CA PHE A 43 3.89 -2.51 -1.89
C PHE A 43 3.70 -2.52 -0.38
N ALA A 44 3.58 -1.33 0.21
CA ALA A 44 3.28 -1.17 1.62
C ALA A 44 2.17 -0.12 1.79
N LEU A 45 1.23 -0.40 2.68
CA LEU A 45 0.14 0.50 3.06
C LEU A 45 0.15 0.66 4.58
N GLN A 46 0.15 1.90 5.04
CA GLN A 46 -0.07 2.23 6.44
C GLN A 46 -1.22 3.23 6.55
N ILE A 47 -2.18 2.92 7.41
CA ILE A 47 -3.31 3.78 7.74
C ILE A 47 -3.24 4.09 9.22
N THR A 48 -3.02 5.36 9.55
CA THR A 48 -2.99 5.84 10.93
C THR A 48 -4.24 6.67 11.21
N GLY A 49 -5.03 6.24 12.18
CA GLY A 49 -6.20 6.94 12.65
C GLY A 49 -5.87 8.15 13.52
N VAL A 50 -6.84 9.05 13.66
CA VAL A 50 -6.74 10.25 14.51
C VAL A 50 -6.57 9.91 16.00
N ASP A 51 -6.92 8.68 16.38
CA ASP A 51 -6.73 8.08 17.70
C ASP A 51 -5.34 7.43 17.89
N GLY A 52 -4.49 7.47 16.86
CA GLY A 52 -3.16 6.86 16.85
C GLY A 52 -3.15 5.37 16.53
N GLN A 53 -4.31 4.74 16.30
CA GLN A 53 -4.34 3.35 15.85
C GLN A 53 -3.75 3.24 14.45
N THR A 54 -2.89 2.25 14.23
CA THR A 54 -2.22 2.06 12.94
C THR A 54 -2.51 0.67 12.40
N HIS A 55 -2.94 0.62 11.14
CA HIS A 55 -3.09 -0.60 10.37
C HIS A 55 -2.02 -0.62 9.28
N THR A 56 -1.30 -1.73 9.18
CA THR A 56 -0.19 -1.86 8.24
C THR A 56 -0.33 -3.15 7.45
N LEU A 57 -0.08 -3.09 6.15
CA LEU A 57 -0.19 -4.20 5.21
C LEU A 57 0.94 -4.14 4.18
N GLY A 58 1.44 -5.30 3.76
CA GLY A 58 2.48 -5.42 2.75
C GLY A 58 3.90 -5.35 3.31
N ASP A 59 4.84 -4.81 2.53
CA ASP A 59 6.29 -4.77 2.82
C ASP A 59 6.68 -3.60 3.76
N SER A 60 5.91 -3.39 4.83
CA SER A 60 6.06 -2.27 5.78
C SER A 60 7.10 -2.48 6.87
#